data_AF-A0A7I7R8S4-F1
#
_entry.id   AF-A0A7I7R8S4-F1
#
_cell.length_a   1.000
_cell.length_b   1.000
_cell.length_c   1.000
_cell.angle_alpha   90.00
_cell.angle_beta   90.00
_cell.angle_gamma   90.00
#
_symmetry.space_group_name_H-M   'P 1'
#
loop_
_entity.id
_entity.type
_entity.pdbx_description
1 polymer ?
#
loop_
_entity_poly.entity_id
_entity_poly.type
_entity_poly.pdbx_seq_one_letter_code
_entity_poly.pdbx_strand_id
1 'polypeptide(L)'
;MTGKLLLIGAAALTAIGVATGGVASAEPAAPQDSVLDAPIPQEPAPPAPAGAPLPTTGEVAGMLTRLSDAGIGYKEKADLVENGITQHEGHGLDSELRRAYRDGELPYNFDVLNVVQTGEGHGLANVTITGPKMPAPQTVPLQLVDQGSWVLSHDSATQLMQILGAH
;
A
#
# COMPACT_ATOMS: atom_id res chain seq x y z
N MET A 1 -20.86 27.22 13.30
CA MET A 1 -20.03 28.18 12.54
C MET A 1 -18.58 27.88 12.86
N THR A 2 -17.80 27.51 11.85
CA THR A 2 -16.39 27.84 11.56
C THR A 2 -15.41 28.05 12.76
N GLY A 3 -14.23 27.43 12.81
CA GLY A 3 -13.49 26.77 11.73
C GLY A 3 -12.17 26.16 12.19
N LYS A 4 -11.66 25.28 11.34
CA LYS A 4 -10.33 24.67 11.41
C LYS A 4 -9.25 25.72 11.11
N LEU A 5 -8.19 25.74 11.92
CA LEU A 5 -6.92 26.37 11.57
C LEU A 5 -5.87 25.26 11.42
N LEU A 6 -5.54 24.96 10.17
CA LEU A 6 -4.43 24.12 9.76
C LEU A 6 -3.19 25.02 9.62
N LEU A 7 -2.16 24.75 10.41
CA LEU A 7 -0.87 25.44 10.36
C LEU A 7 0.23 24.38 10.45
N ILE A 8 0.66 23.85 9.30
CA ILE A 8 1.91 23.10 9.19
C ILE A 8 2.60 23.60 7.92
N GLY A 9 3.65 24.39 8.11
CA GLY A 9 4.54 24.87 7.07
C GLY A 9 5.97 24.42 7.34
N ALA A 10 6.74 24.38 6.24
CA ALA A 10 8.19 24.28 6.13
C ALA A 10 8.83 22.87 6.19
N ALA A 11 9.25 22.40 5.01
CA ALA A 11 10.59 21.86 4.83
C ALA A 11 11.12 22.29 3.46
N ALA A 12 12.24 23.01 3.48
CA ALA A 12 12.91 23.59 2.33
C ALA A 12 13.63 22.52 1.49
N LEU A 13 13.53 22.60 0.16
CA LEU A 13 14.36 21.83 -0.76
C LEU A 13 15.40 22.77 -1.37
N THR A 14 16.65 22.61 -0.94
CA THR A 14 17.83 23.23 -1.55
C THR A 14 18.87 22.15 -1.81
N ALA A 15 19.10 21.81 -3.08
CA ALA A 15 20.40 21.36 -3.55
C ALA A 15 20.50 21.57 -5.06
N ILE A 16 21.42 22.47 -5.42
CA ILE A 16 21.80 22.92 -6.75
C ILE A 16 22.81 21.92 -7.32
N GLY A 17 22.66 21.53 -8.58
CA GLY A 17 23.70 20.85 -9.36
C GLY A 17 23.91 21.59 -10.69
N VAL A 18 25.13 22.11 -10.91
CA VAL A 18 25.52 22.91 -12.08
C VAL A 18 26.67 22.22 -12.83
N ALA A 19 26.66 22.39 -14.16
CA ALA A 19 27.79 22.37 -15.11
C ALA A 19 28.21 20.97 -15.67
N THR A 20 28.58 20.76 -16.95
CA THR A 20 29.13 21.63 -18.02
C THR A 20 28.90 21.05 -19.45
N GLY A 21 28.62 21.93 -20.43
CA GLY A 21 29.34 21.99 -21.72
C GLY A 21 28.94 21.10 -22.90
N GLY A 22 28.43 21.73 -23.98
CA GLY A 22 28.43 21.16 -25.33
C GLY A 22 27.67 22.03 -26.35
N VAL A 23 28.39 22.77 -27.18
CA VAL A 23 27.91 23.83 -28.10
C VAL A 23 27.60 23.34 -29.51
N ALA A 24 26.64 23.99 -30.18
CA ALA A 24 26.50 24.31 -31.63
C ALA A 24 25.00 24.24 -32.02
N SER A 25 24.37 25.12 -32.80
CA SER A 25 24.71 26.39 -33.46
C SER A 25 23.39 26.99 -34.02
N ALA A 26 23.36 28.32 -34.14
CA ALA A 26 22.53 29.15 -35.05
C ALA A 26 21.04 29.44 -34.72
N GLU A 27 20.80 30.67 -34.25
CA GLU A 27 19.62 31.53 -34.47
C GLU A 27 19.65 32.04 -35.95
N PRO A 28 18.57 32.48 -36.67
CA PRO A 28 17.48 33.33 -36.17
C PRO A 28 16.05 33.19 -36.77
N ALA A 29 15.03 33.54 -35.99
CA ALA A 29 13.90 34.41 -36.37
C ALA A 29 12.86 34.51 -35.24
N ALA A 30 12.45 35.73 -34.95
CA ALA A 30 11.46 36.10 -33.94
C ALA A 30 9.99 35.82 -34.39
N PRO A 31 8.96 36.36 -33.71
CA PRO A 31 8.10 35.66 -32.75
C PRO A 31 6.67 35.44 -33.29
N GLN A 32 6.00 34.36 -32.91
CA GLN A 32 4.56 34.22 -33.12
C GLN A 32 3.92 33.66 -31.85
N ASP A 33 3.34 34.61 -31.12
CA ASP A 33 2.22 34.48 -30.22
C ASP A 33 1.17 33.47 -30.69
N SER A 34 0.45 32.92 -29.70
CA SER A 34 -0.91 32.38 -29.79
C SER A 34 -1.13 30.88 -30.09
N VAL A 35 -1.61 30.24 -29.02
CA VAL A 35 -2.86 29.47 -28.93
C VAL A 35 -2.80 27.96 -29.27
N LEU A 36 -3.34 27.21 -28.29
CA LEU A 36 -4.05 25.93 -28.37
C LEU A 36 -3.35 24.75 -27.70
N ASP A 37 -3.64 24.64 -26.40
CA ASP A 37 -4.05 23.42 -25.70
C ASP A 37 -4.11 22.18 -26.61
N ALA A 38 -3.03 21.41 -26.62
CA ALA A 38 -2.98 20.07 -27.18
C ALA A 38 -2.37 19.16 -26.10
N PRO A 39 -3.08 18.13 -25.63
CA PRO A 39 -2.54 17.21 -24.65
C PRO A 39 -1.39 16.46 -25.32
N ILE A 40 -0.17 16.68 -24.82
CA ILE A 40 1.00 15.88 -25.16
C ILE A 40 0.64 14.39 -25.01
N PRO A 41 0.83 13.55 -26.04
CA PRO A 41 0.71 12.11 -25.88
C PRO A 41 1.67 11.67 -24.77
N GLN A 42 1.12 11.23 -23.64
CA GLN A 42 1.92 10.66 -22.57
C GLN A 42 2.61 9.42 -23.14
N GLU A 43 3.92 9.52 -23.34
CA GLU A 43 4.75 8.37 -23.68
C GLU A 43 4.49 7.26 -22.65
N PRO A 44 4.10 6.04 -23.07
CA PRO A 44 3.88 4.94 -22.16
C PRO A 44 5.17 4.70 -21.35
N ALA A 45 5.06 4.72 -20.03
CA ALA A 45 6.17 4.37 -19.15
C ALA A 45 6.76 3.00 -19.59
N PRO A 46 8.09 2.84 -19.58
CA PRO A 46 8.73 1.58 -19.92
C PRO A 46 8.09 0.41 -19.15
N PRO A 47 7.79 -0.73 -19.79
CA PRO A 47 7.26 -1.88 -19.09
C PRO A 47 8.26 -2.29 -18.00
N ALA A 48 7.79 -2.34 -16.76
CA ALA A 48 8.56 -2.88 -15.65
C ALA A 48 9.02 -4.31 -16.01
N PRO A 49 10.24 -4.73 -15.61
CA PRO A 49 10.67 -6.11 -15.80
C PRO A 49 9.62 -7.04 -15.19
N ALA A 50 9.35 -8.16 -15.88
CA ALA A 50 8.26 -9.07 -15.58
C ALA A 50 8.43 -9.78 -14.23
N GLY A 51 8.08 -9.08 -13.14
CA GLY A 51 7.57 -9.70 -11.91
C GLY A 51 6.11 -10.13 -12.10
N ALA A 52 5.56 -10.88 -11.15
CA ALA A 52 4.13 -11.20 -11.18
C ALA A 52 3.32 -9.90 -11.33
N PRO A 53 2.27 -9.86 -12.18
CA PRO A 53 1.45 -8.66 -12.34
C PRO A 53 0.95 -8.20 -10.96
N LEU A 54 1.01 -6.90 -10.68
CA LEU A 54 0.63 -6.31 -9.40
C LEU A 54 -0.79 -6.79 -9.00
N PRO A 55 -1.02 -7.20 -7.74
CA PRO A 55 -2.29 -7.80 -7.37
C PRO A 55 -3.39 -6.74 -7.41
N THR A 56 -4.57 -7.15 -7.85
CA THR A 56 -5.75 -6.30 -7.86
C THR A 56 -6.21 -6.01 -6.43
N THR A 57 -6.96 -4.93 -6.24
CA THR A 57 -7.53 -4.55 -4.94
C THR A 57 -8.39 -5.67 -4.34
N GLY A 58 -9.15 -6.39 -5.18
CA GLY A 58 -9.96 -7.53 -4.76
C GLY A 58 -9.12 -8.74 -4.31
N GLU A 59 -7.98 -9.00 -4.95
CA GLU A 59 -7.07 -10.06 -4.54
C GLU A 59 -6.42 -9.75 -3.19
N VAL A 60 -5.99 -8.50 -2.98
CA VAL A 60 -5.45 -8.06 -1.69
C VAL A 60 -6.52 -8.14 -0.60
N ALA A 61 -7.75 -7.69 -0.88
CA ALA A 61 -8.85 -7.77 0.08
C ALA A 61 -9.14 -9.23 0.47
N GLY A 62 -9.22 -10.13 -0.51
CA GLY A 62 -9.46 -11.56 -0.28
C GLY A 62 -8.33 -12.22 0.53
N MET A 63 -7.08 -11.84 0.28
CA MET A 63 -5.93 -12.27 1.07
C MET A 63 -6.06 -11.83 2.53
N LEU A 64 -6.39 -10.56 2.78
CA LEU A 64 -6.56 -10.01 4.13
C LEU A 64 -7.75 -10.64 4.85
N THR A 65 -8.87 -10.88 4.15
CA THR A 65 -10.00 -11.63 4.69
C THR A 65 -9.58 -13.02 5.15
N ARG A 66 -8.84 -13.77 4.32
CA ARG A 66 -8.30 -15.09 4.72
C ARG A 66 -7.34 -15.00 5.89
N LEU A 67 -6.46 -13.99 5.93
CA LEU A 67 -5.58 -13.74 7.08
C LEU A 67 -6.38 -13.50 8.38
N SER A 68 -7.49 -12.77 8.31
CA SER A 68 -8.36 -12.47 9.45
C SER A 68 -9.40 -13.55 9.82
N ASP A 69 -9.47 -14.64 9.06
CA ASP A 69 -10.50 -15.67 9.24
C ASP A 69 -10.22 -16.55 10.48
N ALA A 70 -11.08 -16.51 11.51
CA ALA A 70 -10.87 -17.29 12.74
C ALA A 70 -11.06 -18.81 12.56
N GLY A 71 -11.61 -19.26 11.43
CA GLY A 71 -11.92 -20.65 11.12
C GLY A 71 -10.75 -21.43 10.50
N ILE A 72 -9.79 -20.75 9.86
CA ILE A 72 -8.57 -21.39 9.33
C ILE A 72 -7.38 -21.18 10.27
N GLY A 73 -6.50 -22.18 10.40
CA GLY A 73 -5.35 -22.09 11.29
C GLY A 73 -4.17 -21.30 10.69
N TYR A 74 -3.29 -20.78 11.54
CA TYR A 74 -2.08 -20.05 11.09
C TYR A 74 -1.22 -20.78 10.05
N LYS A 75 -1.22 -22.13 10.04
CA LYS A 75 -0.49 -22.92 9.04
C LYS A 75 -1.03 -22.71 7.62
N GLU A 76 -2.34 -22.56 7.47
CA GLU A 76 -2.98 -22.25 6.17
C GLU A 76 -2.85 -20.77 5.81
N LYS A 77 -2.59 -19.90 6.80
CA LYS A 77 -2.32 -18.46 6.62
C LYS A 77 -0.86 -18.14 6.32
N ALA A 78 0.06 -19.03 6.67
CA ALA A 78 1.49 -18.80 6.56
C ALA A 78 1.92 -18.50 5.12
N ASP A 79 1.30 -19.12 4.12
CA ASP A 79 1.58 -18.86 2.70
C ASP A 79 1.15 -17.45 2.23
N LEU A 80 0.40 -16.70 3.06
CA LEU A 80 -0.04 -15.34 2.76
C LEU A 80 0.87 -14.26 3.35
N VAL A 81 1.91 -14.66 4.10
CA VAL A 81 2.88 -13.76 4.74
C VAL A 81 4.28 -14.11 4.25
N GLU A 82 5.07 -13.07 3.98
CA GLU A 82 6.47 -13.21 3.62
C GLU A 82 7.25 -13.97 4.70
N ASN A 83 8.03 -14.96 4.28
CA ASN A 83 8.76 -15.88 5.16
C ASN A 83 7.88 -16.72 6.11
N GLY A 84 6.55 -16.69 5.94
CA GLY A 84 5.60 -17.42 6.76
C GLY A 84 5.25 -16.74 8.07
N ILE A 85 4.44 -17.45 8.87
CA ILE A 85 4.09 -17.06 10.24
C ILE A 85 4.79 -18.06 11.17
N THR A 86 5.61 -17.58 12.11
CA THR A 86 6.26 -18.48 13.08
C THR A 86 5.21 -19.12 14.00
N GLN A 87 5.52 -20.26 14.63
CA GLN A 87 4.55 -20.92 15.52
C GLN A 87 4.07 -19.99 16.65
N HIS A 88 4.96 -19.18 17.21
CA HIS A 88 4.62 -18.28 18.31
C HIS A 88 3.62 -17.19 17.86
N GLU A 89 3.88 -16.55 16.73
CA GLU A 89 3.01 -15.53 16.13
C GLU A 89 1.68 -16.14 15.70
N GLY A 90 1.72 -17.33 15.09
CA GLY A 90 0.53 -18.04 14.64
C GLY A 90 -0.40 -18.43 15.78
N HIS A 91 0.15 -18.87 16.92
CA HIS A 91 -0.65 -19.12 18.12
C HIS A 91 -1.27 -17.84 18.70
N GLY A 92 -0.54 -16.72 18.67
CA GLY A 92 -1.05 -15.41 19.06
C GLY A 92 -2.21 -14.96 18.19
N LEU A 93 -2.00 -14.95 16.87
CA LEU A 93 -3.01 -14.62 15.85
C LEU A 93 -4.27 -15.47 16.03
N ASP A 94 -4.13 -16.80 16.07
CA ASP A 94 -5.25 -17.72 16.22
C ASP A 94 -6.03 -17.47 17.53
N SER A 95 -5.32 -17.19 18.63
CA SER A 95 -5.94 -16.91 19.92
C SER A 95 -6.71 -15.58 19.91
N GLU A 96 -6.13 -14.56 19.29
CA GLU A 96 -6.72 -13.24 19.16
C GLU A 96 -7.94 -13.25 18.25
N LEU A 97 -7.86 -13.88 17.07
CA LEU A 97 -9.02 -14.01 16.17
C LEU A 97 -10.15 -14.82 16.80
N ARG A 98 -9.83 -15.88 17.56
CA ARG A 98 -10.87 -16.63 18.32
C ARG A 98 -11.47 -15.80 19.44
N ARG A 99 -10.68 -14.95 20.09
CA ARG A 99 -11.19 -14.00 21.09
C ARG A 99 -12.11 -12.98 20.43
N ALA A 100 -11.66 -12.33 19.36
CA ALA A 100 -12.44 -11.40 18.55
C ALA A 100 -13.75 -12.01 18.06
N TYR A 101 -13.72 -13.28 17.62
CA TYR A 101 -14.94 -14.01 17.27
C TYR A 101 -15.92 -14.13 18.44
N ARG A 102 -15.43 -14.53 19.63
CA ARG A 102 -16.26 -14.68 20.84
C ARG A 102 -16.80 -13.34 21.35
N ASP A 103 -16.02 -12.27 21.20
CA ASP A 103 -16.35 -10.93 21.67
C ASP A 103 -17.25 -10.17 20.67
N GLY A 104 -17.54 -10.77 19.50
CA GLY A 104 -18.43 -10.25 18.47
C GLY A 104 -17.79 -9.17 17.58
N GLU A 105 -16.46 -9.20 17.46
CA GLU A 105 -15.63 -8.22 16.77
C GLU A 105 -15.38 -8.60 15.31
N LEU A 106 -15.75 -9.82 14.92
CA LEU A 106 -15.72 -10.31 13.55
C LEU A 106 -17.10 -10.25 12.88
N PRO A 107 -17.16 -10.13 11.55
CA PRO A 107 -16.03 -10.06 10.62
C PRO A 107 -15.40 -8.66 10.52
N TYR A 108 -14.09 -8.60 10.31
CA TYR A 108 -13.44 -7.38 9.82
C TYR A 108 -13.68 -7.23 8.32
N ASN A 109 -13.85 -5.99 7.88
CA ASN A 109 -13.98 -5.63 6.49
C ASN A 109 -12.73 -4.86 6.04
N PHE A 110 -12.16 -5.28 4.92
CA PHE A 110 -10.95 -4.69 4.34
C PHE A 110 -11.30 -4.02 3.03
N ASP A 111 -11.26 -2.69 3.00
CA ASP A 111 -11.46 -1.89 1.80
C ASP A 111 -10.10 -1.45 1.26
N VAL A 112 -9.67 -2.06 0.15
CA VAL A 112 -8.38 -1.77 -0.47
C VAL A 112 -8.56 -0.61 -1.44
N LEU A 113 -8.04 0.55 -1.07
CA LEU A 113 -8.21 1.81 -1.80
C LEU A 113 -7.39 1.83 -3.10
N ASN A 114 -6.16 1.36 -3.02
CA ASN A 114 -5.24 1.25 -4.15
C ASN A 114 -4.15 0.22 -3.87
N VAL A 115 -3.48 -0.20 -4.93
CA VAL A 115 -2.26 -0.99 -4.88
C VAL A 115 -1.29 -0.33 -5.86
N VAL A 116 -0.10 0.02 -5.38
CA VAL A 116 0.95 0.67 -6.17
C VAL A 116 2.25 -0.12 -6.07
N GLN A 117 3.03 -0.14 -7.14
CA GLN A 117 4.35 -0.75 -7.12
C GLN A 117 5.36 0.23 -6.49
N THR A 118 6.13 -0.23 -5.51
CA THR A 118 7.11 0.58 -4.77
C THR A 118 8.57 0.22 -5.08
N GLY A 119 8.79 -0.92 -5.74
CA GLY A 119 10.10 -1.40 -6.18
C GLY A 119 9.96 -2.72 -6.95
N GLU A 120 11.08 -3.25 -7.45
CA GLU A 120 11.09 -4.58 -8.07
C GLU A 120 10.64 -5.62 -7.04
N GLY A 121 9.55 -6.34 -7.36
CA GLY A 121 8.96 -7.33 -6.44
C GLY A 121 8.31 -6.76 -5.17
N HIS A 122 8.10 -5.44 -5.08
CA HIS A 122 7.47 -4.81 -3.92
C HIS A 122 6.25 -3.97 -4.32
N GLY A 123 5.17 -4.13 -3.57
CA GLY A 123 3.94 -3.37 -3.70
C GLY A 123 3.52 -2.73 -2.38
N LEU A 124 2.67 -1.72 -2.45
CA LEU A 124 2.05 -1.09 -1.30
C LEU A 124 0.55 -0.97 -1.55
N ALA A 125 -0.26 -1.52 -0.64
CA ALA A 125 -1.70 -1.40 -0.66
C ALA A 125 -2.17 -0.51 0.49
N ASN A 126 -2.94 0.53 0.20
CA ASN A 126 -3.60 1.29 1.25
C ASN A 126 -4.94 0.63 1.56
N VAL A 127 -5.10 0.17 2.80
CA VAL A 127 -6.27 -0.61 3.20
C VAL A 127 -6.96 0.06 4.37
N THR A 128 -8.27 0.28 4.22
CA THR A 128 -9.13 0.73 5.30
C THR A 128 -9.77 -0.48 5.96
N ILE A 129 -9.51 -0.64 7.25
CA ILE A 129 -10.00 -1.72 8.08
C ILE A 129 -11.18 -1.19 8.90
N THR A 130 -12.28 -1.93 8.89
CA THR A 130 -13.46 -1.66 9.71
C THR A 130 -13.94 -2.93 10.40
N GLY A 131 -14.58 -2.78 11.55
CA GLY A 131 -15.14 -3.91 12.30
C GLY A 131 -16.28 -3.48 13.21
N PRO A 132 -17.17 -4.41 13.61
CA PRO A 132 -18.31 -4.16 14.49
C PRO A 132 -17.98 -3.41 15.79
N LYS A 133 -16.79 -3.66 16.35
CA LYS A 133 -16.34 -3.09 17.62
C LYS A 133 -15.12 -2.17 17.50
N MET A 134 -14.66 -1.90 16.28
CA MET A 134 -13.68 -0.85 16.08
C MET A 134 -14.32 0.52 16.33
N PRO A 135 -13.71 1.38 17.15
CA PRO A 135 -14.26 2.70 17.45
C PRO A 135 -14.27 3.64 16.23
N ALA A 136 -13.34 3.43 15.29
CA ALA A 136 -13.26 4.16 14.03
C ALA A 136 -12.56 3.31 12.96
N PRO A 137 -12.86 3.52 11.66
CA PRO A 137 -12.09 2.95 10.56
C PRO A 137 -10.60 3.32 10.65
N GLN A 138 -9.71 2.37 10.36
CA GLN A 138 -8.27 2.61 10.31
C GLN A 138 -7.72 2.36 8.92
N THR A 139 -7.14 3.40 8.30
CA THR A 139 -6.46 3.27 7.00
C THR A 139 -4.97 3.11 7.24
N VAL A 140 -4.41 1.99 6.78
CA VAL A 140 -2.99 1.68 6.93
C VAL A 140 -2.37 1.26 5.60
N PRO A 141 -1.13 1.68 5.33
CA PRO A 141 -0.35 1.17 4.22
C PRO A 141 0.18 -0.22 4.58
N LEU A 142 -0.09 -1.20 3.72
CA LEU A 142 0.38 -2.58 3.86
C LEU A 142 1.32 -2.90 2.71
N GLN A 143 2.52 -3.37 3.02
CA GLN A 143 3.52 -3.73 2.02
C GLN A 143 3.30 -5.17 1.55
N LEU A 144 3.40 -5.36 0.24
CA LEU A 144 3.32 -6.65 -0.43
C LEU A 144 4.66 -6.99 -1.06
N VAL A 145 4.98 -8.27 -1.10
CA VAL A 145 6.22 -8.80 -1.68
C VAL A 145 5.91 -9.93 -2.63
N ASP A 146 6.54 -9.91 -3.80
CA ASP A 146 6.45 -10.95 -4.81
C ASP A 146 7.49 -12.02 -4.55
N GLN A 147 7.05 -13.21 -4.14
CA GLN A 147 7.90 -14.40 -3.99
C GLN A 147 7.51 -15.52 -4.98
N GLY A 148 6.98 -15.14 -6.14
CA GLY A 148 6.29 -16.05 -7.08
C GLY A 148 4.77 -16.11 -6.82
N SER A 149 4.32 -15.53 -5.72
CA SER A 149 2.94 -15.11 -5.45
C SER A 149 3.01 -13.89 -4.53
N TRP A 150 2.08 -12.95 -4.71
CA TRP A 150 2.03 -11.76 -3.87
C TRP A 150 1.59 -12.12 -2.46
N VAL A 151 2.44 -11.80 -1.49
CA VAL A 151 2.20 -12.04 -0.06
C VAL A 151 2.37 -10.75 0.73
N LEU A 152 1.80 -10.69 1.93
CA LEU A 152 1.96 -9.57 2.84
C LEU A 152 3.35 -9.58 3.47
N SER A 153 4.04 -8.45 3.57
CA SER A 153 5.31 -8.39 4.30
C SER A 153 5.09 -8.73 5.78
N HIS A 154 6.13 -9.27 6.42
CA HIS A 154 6.06 -9.66 7.83
C HIS A 154 5.74 -8.47 8.76
N ASP A 155 6.32 -7.30 8.47
CA ASP A 155 6.06 -6.06 9.22
C ASP A 155 4.59 -5.63 9.09
N SER A 156 4.05 -5.63 7.87
CA SER A 156 2.65 -5.29 7.62
C SER A 156 1.66 -6.32 8.19
N ALA A 157 2.03 -7.60 8.22
CA ALA A 157 1.26 -8.63 8.91
C ALA A 157 1.22 -8.38 10.42
N THR A 158 2.36 -8.02 11.03
CA THR A 158 2.45 -7.69 12.46
C THR A 158 1.63 -6.45 12.80
N GLN A 159 1.75 -5.39 11.99
CA GLN A 159 0.96 -4.19 12.14
C GLN A 159 -0.55 -4.49 12.04
N LEU A 160 -0.95 -5.34 11.09
CA LEU A 160 -2.34 -5.78 10.98
C LEU A 160 -2.82 -6.45 12.28
N MET A 161 -2.06 -7.42 12.79
CA MET A 161 -2.41 -8.11 14.05
C MET A 161 -2.55 -7.13 15.21
N GLN A 162 -1.64 -6.18 15.35
CA GLN A 162 -1.73 -5.16 16.41
C GLN A 162 -3.03 -4.34 16.33
N ILE A 163 -3.50 -4.03 15.12
CA ILE A 163 -4.76 -3.30 14.91
C ILE A 163 -5.96 -4.19 15.27
N LEU A 164 -5.91 -5.47 14.91
CA LEU A 164 -7.00 -6.42 15.18
C LEU A 164 -7.08 -6.85 16.67
N GLY A 165 -5.99 -6.71 17.42
CA GLY A 165 -5.93 -7.03 18.85
C GLY A 165 -6.01 -5.85 19.81
N ALA A 166 -6.12 -4.63 19.30
CA ALA A 166 -6.10 -3.41 20.11
C ALA A 166 -7.45 -3.05 20.79
N HIS A 167 -8.52 -3.82 20.54
CA HIS A 167 -9.87 -3.62 21.08
C HIS A 167 -10.34 -4.79 21.93
#